data_AF-A0A9D1F7Q9-F1
#
_entry.id   AF-A0A9D1F7Q9-F1
#
_cell.length_a   1.000
_cell.length_b   1.000
_cell.length_c   1.000
_cell.angle_alpha   90.00
_cell.angle_beta   90.00
_cell.angle_gamma   90.00
#
_symmetry.space_group_name_H-M   'P 1'
#
loop_
_entity.id
_entity.type
_entity.pdbx_description
1 polymer ?
#
loop_
_entity_poly.entity_id
_entity_poly.type
_entity_poly.pdbx_seq_one_letter_code
_entity_poly.pdbx_strand_id
1 'polypeptide(L)'
;MDKYDEELKSILPKTAWEDRMAAARKSSRTQTPETPVRPGGSRANVPESSGGTAADSRRRQSYHISPPGRQDSNIGGQRRTRQGGEPPRRTAPAPGSRPGSSGNRPKNVKRKKHKKSAMPATVIAAVLVLLIIIGSVFLITNYGRGSSINQKGLSLYVDGSYDEAVSVFLQAIERDPQNAEYYNNLGMAYIAAGQYDEALAAFDNAAANTNRDSVLELAKRGSGIAYLSAGHYSKAVELFNEALTYACDSYGETERDILYYLAEAQERSGDALGAAETYTRIIELDEDADAYMLRGLAYQSAGDNASAEADLKTAISQSRKNYKTYLALYEVLMAQEKNDEAAQILDEALELGGRTGEDYSNRGIIYMYKGDYEGAAQAFNTALESGYNGAYLGLAESLMRQEDYEGAAAQYEAYLAQDTQNAEAYNQYGLCLMELSRYEDAQAAFAQGLALNDRLVDRELMYNEAITLEYMEDWTGAYEKMLAFVEKYPDDPQGQHELAFLERFQ
;
A
#
# COMPACT_ATOMS: atom_id res chain seq x y z
N MET A 1 5.23 -7.44 -0.75
CA MET A 1 5.92 -8.33 0.19
C MET A 1 6.81 -7.52 1.13
N ASP A 2 7.12 -6.27 0.80
CA ASP A 2 8.02 -5.40 1.58
C ASP A 2 7.31 -4.39 2.51
N LYS A 3 6.16 -4.74 3.12
CA LYS A 3 5.37 -3.81 3.95
C LYS A 3 5.22 -4.18 5.42
N TYR A 4 5.72 -5.34 5.84
CA TYR A 4 5.65 -5.80 7.24
C TYR A 4 6.99 -5.65 8.00
N ASP A 5 8.10 -5.41 7.30
CA ASP A 5 9.43 -5.28 7.93
C ASP A 5 9.61 -3.94 8.68
N GLU A 6 8.86 -2.88 8.34
CA GLU A 6 8.85 -1.64 9.14
C GLU A 6 7.93 -1.70 10.36
N GLU A 7 6.82 -2.46 10.32
CA GLU A 7 5.91 -2.61 11.46
C GLU A 7 6.50 -3.53 12.56
N LEU A 8 7.35 -4.50 12.20
CA LEU A 8 8.04 -5.35 13.19
C LEU A 8 9.08 -4.59 14.04
N LYS A 9 9.59 -3.46 13.56
CA LYS A 9 10.52 -2.59 14.32
C LYS A 9 9.88 -1.97 15.56
N SER A 10 8.55 -1.81 15.61
CA SER A 10 7.87 -1.21 16.78
C SER A 10 7.31 -2.22 17.78
N ILE A 11 7.24 -3.51 17.42
CA ILE A 11 6.50 -4.52 18.18
C ILE A 11 7.42 -5.44 19.00
N LEU A 12 8.66 -5.68 18.55
CA LEU A 12 9.59 -6.55 19.28
C LEU A 12 10.30 -5.78 20.41
N PRO A 13 10.34 -6.31 21.64
CA PRO A 13 11.06 -5.68 22.73
C PRO A 13 12.54 -5.57 22.39
N LYS A 14 13.15 -4.40 22.66
CA LYS A 14 14.59 -4.17 22.47
C LYS A 14 15.40 -5.34 23.04
N THR A 15 16.33 -5.87 22.24
CA THR A 15 17.10 -7.07 22.59
C THR A 15 18.03 -6.77 23.77
N ALA A 16 18.01 -7.63 24.80
CA ALA A 16 18.81 -7.50 26.04
C ALA A 16 20.31 -7.87 25.84
N TRP A 17 20.85 -7.62 24.65
CA TRP A 17 22.19 -8.01 24.23
C TRP A 17 23.30 -7.37 25.10
N GLU A 18 23.16 -6.08 25.41
CA GLU A 18 24.14 -5.34 26.23
C GLU A 18 24.32 -5.96 27.63
N ASP A 19 23.23 -6.45 28.23
CA ASP A 19 23.24 -7.09 29.55
C ASP A 19 23.91 -8.48 29.52
N ARG A 20 23.72 -9.24 28.43
CA ARG A 20 24.31 -10.58 28.24
C ARG A 20 25.82 -10.50 28.00
N MET A 21 26.28 -9.56 27.18
CA MET A 21 27.71 -9.34 26.93
C MET A 21 28.48 -8.85 28.16
N ALA A 22 27.85 -8.04 29.00
CA ALA A 22 28.44 -7.64 30.28
C ALA A 22 28.65 -8.82 31.25
N ALA A 23 27.81 -9.87 31.14
CA ALA A 23 27.95 -11.11 31.90
C ALA A 23 29.02 -12.04 31.32
N ALA A 24 29.08 -12.19 29.99
CA ALA A 24 30.10 -13.00 29.29
C ALA A 24 31.53 -12.45 29.47
N ARG A 25 31.71 -11.12 29.47
CA ARG A 25 33.00 -10.46 29.74
C ARG A 25 33.53 -10.67 31.16
N LYS A 26 32.63 -10.95 32.12
CA LYS A 26 33.02 -11.30 33.51
C LYS A 26 33.53 -12.74 33.61
N SER A 27 33.02 -13.66 32.79
CA SER A 27 33.46 -15.06 32.81
C SER A 27 34.81 -15.25 32.10
N SER A 28 35.04 -14.55 30.97
CA SER A 28 36.30 -14.67 30.21
C SER A 28 37.53 -14.13 30.96
N ARG A 29 37.37 -13.10 31.81
CA ARG A 29 38.45 -12.56 32.67
C ARG A 29 39.02 -13.57 33.68
N THR A 30 38.36 -14.69 33.93
CA THR A 30 38.81 -15.69 34.91
C THR A 30 39.60 -16.86 34.31
N GLN A 31 39.76 -16.92 32.99
CA GLN A 31 40.56 -17.95 32.34
C GLN A 31 41.90 -17.37 31.88
N THR A 32 42.93 -17.53 32.71
CA THR A 32 44.32 -17.50 32.23
C THR A 32 44.58 -18.74 31.36
N PRO A 33 45.30 -18.63 30.24
CA PRO A 33 45.46 -19.73 29.30
C PRO A 33 46.37 -20.82 29.86
N GLU A 34 45.79 -21.97 30.22
CA GLU A 34 46.53 -23.22 30.33
C GLU A 34 46.51 -23.94 28.96
N THR A 35 47.70 -24.36 28.53
CA THR A 35 47.99 -25.01 27.25
C THR A 35 47.11 -26.24 26.95
N PRO A 36 46.68 -26.44 25.68
CA PRO A 36 45.71 -27.47 25.33
C PRO A 36 46.31 -28.87 25.19
N VAL A 37 45.64 -29.86 25.78
CA VAL A 37 45.86 -31.30 25.52
C VAL A 37 44.67 -31.83 24.69
N ARG A 38 44.94 -32.21 23.44
CA ARG A 38 44.06 -33.09 22.62
C ARG A 38 44.10 -34.52 23.19
N PRO A 39 43.00 -35.32 23.15
CA PRO A 39 42.66 -36.01 21.88
C PRO A 39 41.21 -36.54 21.68
N GLY A 40 40.91 -36.89 20.42
CA GLY A 40 39.98 -37.96 19.99
C GLY A 40 38.51 -37.53 19.84
N GLY A 41 37.83 -37.60 18.71
CA GLY A 41 37.93 -38.55 17.60
C GLY A 41 36.85 -39.62 17.73
N SER A 42 35.63 -39.37 17.24
CA SER A 42 34.74 -40.45 16.76
C SER A 42 33.70 -39.94 15.75
N ARG A 43 33.60 -40.68 14.65
CA ARG A 43 32.60 -40.61 13.58
C ARG A 43 31.30 -41.27 14.01
N ALA A 44 30.16 -40.79 13.51
CA ALA A 44 29.04 -41.58 13.00
C ALA A 44 28.00 -40.63 12.38
N ASN A 45 27.87 -40.62 11.05
CA ASN A 45 26.88 -41.37 10.24
C ASN A 45 25.56 -40.60 10.03
N VAL A 46 25.51 -39.94 8.88
CA VAL A 46 24.32 -39.51 8.15
C VAL A 46 23.65 -40.73 7.50
N PRO A 47 22.31 -40.74 7.39
CA PRO A 47 21.67 -41.29 6.21
C PRO A 47 20.86 -40.21 5.47
N GLU A 48 21.23 -40.00 4.21
CA GLU A 48 20.38 -39.40 3.19
C GLU A 48 19.18 -40.32 2.91
N SER A 49 18.01 -39.76 2.62
CA SER A 49 17.32 -40.05 1.35
C SER A 49 16.02 -39.27 1.16
N SER A 50 15.89 -38.73 -0.07
CA SER A 50 14.68 -38.56 -0.89
C SER A 50 13.58 -37.63 -0.35
N GLY A 51 13.15 -36.59 -1.05
CA GLY A 51 12.93 -36.46 -2.50
C GLY A 51 11.43 -36.51 -2.78
N GLY A 52 10.79 -35.36 -3.00
CA GLY A 52 9.34 -35.29 -3.19
C GLY A 52 8.80 -33.90 -3.49
N THR A 53 9.06 -33.43 -4.71
CA THR A 53 8.23 -32.57 -5.59
C THR A 53 7.20 -31.60 -5.01
N ALA A 54 7.41 -30.34 -5.40
CA ALA A 54 6.49 -29.21 -5.37
C ALA A 54 5.21 -29.40 -6.22
N ALA A 55 4.11 -28.85 -5.71
CA ALA A 55 2.95 -28.34 -6.45
C ALA A 55 2.31 -27.27 -5.55
N ASP A 56 2.61 -25.99 -5.76
CA ASP A 56 1.80 -25.05 -6.54
C ASP A 56 0.35 -24.92 -6.05
N SER A 57 0.06 -23.86 -5.30
CA SER A 57 -1.15 -23.04 -5.52
C SER A 57 -1.05 -21.72 -4.76
N ARG A 58 -0.82 -20.65 -5.50
CA ARG A 58 -0.97 -19.25 -5.06
C ARG A 58 -2.44 -18.97 -4.76
N ARG A 59 -2.74 -18.33 -3.62
CA ARG A 59 -3.98 -17.54 -3.45
C ARG A 59 -3.69 -16.31 -2.60
N ARG A 60 -3.60 -15.15 -3.26
CA ARG A 60 -3.67 -13.82 -2.67
C ARG A 60 -5.13 -13.52 -2.34
N GLN A 61 -5.43 -13.05 -1.13
CA GLN A 61 -6.68 -12.38 -0.81
C GLN A 61 -6.44 -10.88 -0.93
N SER A 62 -6.91 -10.30 -2.05
CA SER A 62 -7.07 -8.87 -2.23
C SER A 62 -8.52 -8.51 -1.92
N TYR A 63 -8.72 -7.48 -1.09
CA TYR A 63 -10.03 -6.91 -0.80
C TYR A 63 -10.73 -6.51 -2.11
N HIS A 64 -11.78 -7.25 -2.49
CA HIS A 64 -12.66 -6.91 -3.59
C HIS A 64 -13.79 -6.02 -3.09
N ILE A 65 -13.79 -4.76 -3.50
CA ILE A 65 -14.98 -3.89 -3.46
C ILE A 65 -15.66 -4.02 -4.83
N SER A 66 -16.93 -4.43 -4.81
CA SER A 66 -17.76 -4.63 -6.01
C SER A 66 -18.16 -3.30 -6.66
N PRO A 67 -18.29 -3.22 -8.00
CA PRO A 67 -18.80 -2.03 -8.68
C PRO A 67 -20.33 -1.88 -8.55
N PRO A 68 -20.88 -0.65 -8.64
CA PRO A 68 -22.31 -0.41 -8.43
C PRO A 68 -23.17 -0.96 -9.58
N GLY A 69 -24.24 -1.66 -9.20
CA GLY A 69 -25.24 -2.23 -10.09
C GLY A 69 -26.17 -1.17 -10.71
N ARG A 70 -26.52 -1.42 -11.98
CA ARG A 70 -27.50 -0.64 -12.78
C ARG A 70 -28.89 -0.60 -12.12
N GLN A 71 -29.50 0.59 -12.11
CA GLN A 71 -30.93 0.76 -11.91
C GLN A 71 -31.73 0.48 -13.19
N ASP A 72 -32.75 -0.35 -13.07
CA ASP A 72 -33.84 -0.46 -14.04
C ASP A 72 -34.80 0.72 -13.87
N SER A 73 -34.91 1.55 -14.91
CA SER A 73 -35.91 2.61 -15.01
C SER A 73 -37.29 2.02 -15.33
N ASN A 74 -38.30 2.27 -14.49
CA ASN A 74 -39.70 2.06 -14.86
C ASN A 74 -40.53 3.34 -14.67
N ILE A 75 -41.33 3.62 -15.70
CA ILE A 75 -42.03 4.87 -15.97
C ILE A 75 -43.41 4.88 -15.30
N GLY A 76 -43.79 6.02 -14.73
CA GLY A 76 -45.16 6.44 -14.41
C GLY A 76 -45.11 7.67 -13.51
N GLY A 77 -45.37 8.90 -13.93
CA GLY A 77 -46.49 9.38 -14.73
C GLY A 77 -47.56 9.94 -13.80
N GLN A 78 -47.56 11.25 -13.52
CA GLN A 78 -48.79 12.08 -13.46
C GLN A 78 -48.53 13.58 -13.25
N ARG A 79 -49.41 14.37 -13.89
CA ARG A 79 -49.49 15.83 -14.04
C ARG A 79 -49.83 16.57 -12.74
N ARG A 80 -49.47 17.87 -12.66
CA ARG A 80 -50.40 19.03 -12.63
C ARG A 80 -49.70 20.41 -12.62
N THR A 81 -50.07 21.25 -13.60
CA THR A 81 -50.43 22.71 -13.57
C THR A 81 -49.96 23.59 -12.39
N ARG A 82 -49.58 24.88 -12.52
CA ARG A 82 -50.17 26.01 -13.27
C ARG A 82 -49.35 27.32 -13.02
N GLN A 83 -49.38 28.26 -13.99
CA GLN A 83 -49.35 29.75 -13.89
C GLN A 83 -48.22 30.46 -13.11
N GLY A 84 -47.62 31.58 -13.53
CA GLY A 84 -47.84 32.54 -14.61
C GLY A 84 -47.01 33.82 -14.30
N GLY A 85 -46.74 34.67 -15.30
CA GLY A 85 -46.17 36.00 -15.05
C GLY A 85 -45.29 36.56 -16.18
N GLU A 86 -45.86 37.45 -16.98
CA GLU A 86 -45.22 38.44 -17.87
C GLU A 86 -46.07 39.74 -17.73
N PRO A 87 -45.70 40.95 -18.24
CA PRO A 87 -44.44 41.51 -18.74
C PRO A 87 -44.26 42.99 -18.17
N PRO A 88 -43.72 44.08 -18.82
CA PRO A 88 -43.96 44.54 -20.20
C PRO A 88 -42.77 45.16 -21.00
N ARG A 89 -43.06 45.30 -22.30
CA ARG A 89 -42.34 45.88 -23.44
C ARG A 89 -41.94 47.36 -23.32
N ARG A 90 -40.98 47.78 -24.16
CA ARG A 90 -40.90 49.14 -24.74
C ARG A 90 -40.63 49.11 -26.26
N THR A 91 -41.07 50.20 -26.89
CA THR A 91 -41.45 50.43 -28.29
C THR A 91 -40.41 51.23 -29.11
N ALA A 92 -40.24 50.86 -30.40
CA ALA A 92 -40.09 51.67 -31.65
C ALA A 92 -39.13 52.90 -31.72
N PRO A 93 -38.85 53.57 -32.88
CA PRO A 93 -39.31 53.37 -34.27
C PRO A 93 -38.23 53.48 -35.40
N ALA A 94 -38.66 53.27 -36.65
CA ALA A 94 -38.02 53.69 -37.93
C ALA A 94 -38.16 55.23 -38.13
N PRO A 95 -37.77 55.95 -39.25
CA PRO A 95 -37.87 55.56 -40.68
C PRO A 95 -36.83 56.21 -41.66
N GLY A 96 -36.94 55.91 -42.96
CA GLY A 96 -36.25 56.68 -44.02
C GLY A 96 -36.64 56.21 -45.43
N SER A 97 -37.24 57.09 -46.22
CA SER A 97 -37.98 56.79 -47.45
C SER A 97 -37.45 57.49 -48.72
N ARG A 98 -37.85 56.95 -49.89
CA ARG A 98 -38.01 57.54 -51.25
C ARG A 98 -36.82 57.50 -52.25
N PRO A 99 -37.07 57.73 -53.57
CA PRO A 99 -38.14 57.17 -54.42
C PRO A 99 -37.59 56.67 -55.78
N GLY A 100 -38.47 56.10 -56.62
CA GLY A 100 -38.13 55.36 -57.84
C GLY A 100 -37.72 56.16 -59.09
N SER A 101 -37.42 55.42 -60.16
CA SER A 101 -37.65 55.88 -61.54
C SER A 101 -37.77 54.69 -62.49
N SER A 102 -38.59 54.90 -63.52
CA SER A 102 -39.00 53.97 -64.56
C SER A 102 -38.01 53.88 -65.72
N GLY A 103 -37.95 52.68 -66.32
CA GLY A 103 -37.94 52.52 -67.78
C GLY A 103 -36.59 52.64 -68.51
N ASN A 104 -36.04 51.50 -68.95
CA ASN A 104 -35.90 51.16 -70.37
C ASN A 104 -35.10 49.86 -70.56
N ARG A 105 -35.60 48.96 -71.41
CA ARG A 105 -34.83 47.85 -72.00
C ARG A 105 -34.02 48.36 -73.19
N PRO A 106 -32.85 47.76 -73.45
CA PRO A 106 -32.72 47.08 -74.75
C PRO A 106 -31.99 45.72 -74.72
N LYS A 107 -32.59 44.81 -75.50
CA LYS A 107 -32.03 43.77 -76.40
C LYS A 107 -30.77 42.96 -75.98
N ASN A 108 -31.07 41.69 -75.66
CA ASN A 108 -30.36 40.44 -75.97
C ASN A 108 -28.99 40.51 -76.68
N VAL A 109 -27.96 40.02 -75.97
CA VAL A 109 -26.84 39.27 -76.54
C VAL A 109 -26.87 37.86 -75.93
N LYS A 110 -27.25 36.85 -76.73
CA LYS A 110 -27.27 35.44 -76.30
C LYS A 110 -25.85 34.90 -76.19
N ARG A 111 -25.27 34.88 -75.00
CA ARG A 111 -24.16 33.96 -74.64
C ARG A 111 -24.77 32.66 -74.10
N LYS A 112 -24.58 31.53 -74.81
CA LYS A 112 -24.90 30.19 -74.31
C LYS A 112 -24.03 29.91 -73.07
N LYS A 113 -24.55 30.15 -71.87
CA LYS A 113 -24.01 29.59 -70.63
C LYS A 113 -24.51 28.14 -70.52
N HIS A 114 -23.60 27.18 -70.51
CA HIS A 114 -23.92 25.83 -70.03
C HIS A 114 -24.44 25.96 -68.60
N LYS A 115 -25.75 25.79 -68.40
CA LYS A 115 -26.33 25.62 -67.07
C LYS A 115 -25.73 24.33 -66.50
N LYS A 116 -24.78 24.44 -65.56
CA LYS A 116 -24.63 23.40 -64.53
C LYS A 116 -26.01 23.30 -63.89
N SER A 117 -26.72 22.21 -64.13
CA SER A 117 -28.03 21.98 -63.53
C SER A 117 -27.82 21.95 -62.02
N ALA A 118 -28.20 23.03 -61.33
CA ALA A 118 -28.33 23.00 -59.89
C ALA A 118 -29.30 21.86 -59.56
N MET A 119 -28.92 20.97 -58.64
CA MET A 119 -29.80 19.88 -58.22
C MET A 119 -31.13 20.48 -57.76
N PRO A 120 -32.28 19.89 -58.14
CA PRO A 120 -33.56 20.36 -57.67
C PRO A 120 -33.59 20.28 -56.14
N ALA A 121 -34.20 21.27 -55.48
CA ALA A 121 -34.20 21.39 -54.02
C ALA A 121 -34.72 20.12 -53.32
N THR A 122 -35.57 19.35 -53.98
CA THR A 122 -36.08 18.04 -53.54
C THR A 122 -34.99 16.97 -53.44
N VAL A 123 -34.00 16.99 -54.33
CA VAL A 123 -32.86 16.06 -54.31
C VAL A 123 -31.87 16.46 -53.21
N ILE A 124 -31.66 17.76 -52.99
CA ILE A 124 -30.82 18.25 -51.88
C ILE A 124 -31.44 17.87 -50.53
N ALA A 125 -32.75 18.07 -50.38
CA ALA A 125 -33.47 17.66 -49.17
C ALA A 125 -33.42 16.14 -48.95
N ALA A 126 -33.57 15.34 -50.02
CA ALA A 126 -33.47 13.88 -49.94
C ALA A 126 -32.07 13.40 -49.51
N VAL A 127 -31.00 14.05 -50.01
CA VAL A 127 -29.62 13.74 -49.62
C VAL A 127 -29.35 14.12 -48.16
N LEU A 128 -29.84 15.26 -47.68
CA LEU A 128 -29.69 15.66 -46.28
C LEU A 128 -30.42 14.71 -45.32
N VAL A 129 -31.64 14.30 -45.66
CA VAL A 129 -32.39 13.29 -44.88
C VAL A 129 -31.64 11.96 -44.87
N LEU A 130 -31.09 11.52 -46.01
CA LEU A 130 -30.29 10.30 -46.09
C LEU A 130 -29.01 10.39 -45.25
N LEU A 131 -28.31 11.52 -45.23
CA LEU A 131 -27.13 11.73 -44.40
C LEU A 131 -27.47 11.75 -42.91
N ILE A 132 -28.62 12.32 -42.52
CA ILE A 132 -29.12 12.25 -41.14
C ILE A 132 -29.48 10.81 -40.77
N ILE A 133 -30.09 10.04 -41.67
CA ILE A 133 -30.41 8.62 -41.43
C ILE A 133 -29.13 7.78 -41.33
N ILE A 134 -28.16 7.97 -42.23
CA ILE A 134 -26.88 7.26 -42.17
C ILE A 134 -26.10 7.67 -40.93
N GLY A 135 -26.07 8.96 -40.58
CA GLY A 135 -25.45 9.47 -39.37
C GLY A 135 -26.12 8.93 -38.11
N SER A 136 -27.45 8.88 -38.07
CA SER A 136 -28.20 8.31 -36.93
C SER A 136 -28.08 6.79 -36.85
N VAL A 137 -28.09 6.06 -37.97
CA VAL A 137 -27.82 4.60 -37.99
C VAL A 137 -26.37 4.31 -37.59
N PHE A 138 -25.40 5.10 -38.03
CA PHE A 138 -24.00 5.01 -37.61
C PHE A 138 -23.86 5.29 -36.11
N LEU A 139 -24.48 6.35 -35.60
CA LEU A 139 -24.52 6.66 -34.17
C LEU A 139 -25.17 5.51 -33.38
N ILE A 140 -26.34 5.00 -33.80
CA ILE A 140 -27.05 3.92 -33.12
C ILE A 140 -26.25 2.60 -33.16
N THR A 141 -25.63 2.26 -34.30
CA THR A 141 -24.90 0.98 -34.47
C THR A 141 -23.48 1.00 -33.89
N ASN A 142 -22.87 2.17 -33.73
CA ASN A 142 -21.52 2.29 -33.17
C ASN A 142 -21.54 2.56 -31.65
N TYR A 143 -22.50 3.36 -31.15
CA TYR A 143 -22.69 3.63 -29.72
C TYR A 143 -23.02 2.36 -28.92
N GLY A 144 -23.85 1.47 -29.47
CA GLY A 144 -24.17 0.18 -28.83
C GLY A 144 -23.01 -0.83 -28.84
N ARG A 145 -22.13 -0.78 -29.84
CA ARG A 145 -21.00 -1.71 -29.95
C ARG A 145 -19.86 -1.36 -28.99
N GLY A 146 -19.46 -0.09 -28.91
CA GLY A 146 -18.45 0.35 -27.94
C GLY A 146 -18.85 -0.01 -26.50
N SER A 147 -20.12 0.23 -26.14
CA SER A 147 -20.65 -0.09 -24.82
C SER A 147 -20.58 -1.59 -24.51
N SER A 148 -20.96 -2.45 -25.46
CA SER A 148 -20.87 -3.90 -25.27
C SER A 148 -19.43 -4.40 -25.12
N ILE A 149 -18.48 -3.81 -25.85
CA ILE A 149 -17.06 -4.16 -25.73
C ILE A 149 -16.53 -3.71 -24.36
N ASN A 150 -16.87 -2.49 -23.92
CA ASN A 150 -16.51 -1.99 -22.60
C ASN A 150 -17.07 -2.88 -21.47
N GLN A 151 -18.31 -3.34 -21.58
CA GLN A 151 -18.89 -4.29 -20.61
C GLN A 151 -18.13 -5.62 -20.56
N LYS A 152 -17.65 -6.11 -21.71
CA LYS A 152 -16.75 -7.28 -21.74
C LYS A 152 -15.43 -6.99 -21.02
N GLY A 153 -14.85 -5.81 -21.22
CA GLY A 153 -13.64 -5.37 -20.52
C GLY A 153 -13.83 -5.34 -19.01
N LEU A 154 -14.97 -4.81 -18.54
CA LEU A 154 -15.35 -4.81 -17.12
C LEU A 154 -15.49 -6.22 -16.54
N SER A 155 -16.07 -7.16 -17.29
CA SER A 155 -16.13 -8.58 -16.87
C SER A 155 -14.73 -9.16 -16.67
N LEU A 156 -13.84 -8.98 -17.65
CA LEU A 156 -12.46 -9.47 -17.56
C LEU A 156 -11.69 -8.82 -16.40
N TYR A 157 -11.94 -7.53 -16.14
CA TYR A 157 -11.37 -6.82 -15.01
C TYR A 157 -11.82 -7.43 -13.67
N VAL A 158 -13.12 -7.70 -13.52
CA VAL A 158 -13.67 -8.37 -12.33
C VAL A 158 -13.13 -9.79 -12.19
N ASP A 159 -12.91 -10.50 -13.30
CA ASP A 159 -12.31 -11.84 -13.34
C ASP A 159 -10.79 -11.84 -13.08
N GLY A 160 -10.18 -10.66 -12.88
CA GLY A 160 -8.74 -10.51 -12.62
C GLY A 160 -7.83 -10.61 -13.86
N SER A 161 -8.42 -10.72 -15.06
CA SER A 161 -7.71 -10.83 -16.33
C SER A 161 -7.34 -9.44 -16.87
N TYR A 162 -6.45 -8.75 -16.17
CA TYR A 162 -6.20 -7.31 -16.38
C TYR A 162 -5.62 -6.97 -17.77
N ASP A 163 -4.65 -7.75 -18.27
CA ASP A 163 -4.05 -7.52 -19.60
C ASP A 163 -5.07 -7.68 -20.74
N GLU A 164 -5.97 -8.67 -20.60
CA GLU A 164 -7.06 -8.88 -21.55
C GLU A 164 -8.11 -7.77 -21.44
N ALA A 165 -8.41 -7.32 -20.22
CA ALA A 165 -9.32 -6.19 -19.98
C ALA A 165 -8.79 -4.92 -20.65
N VAL A 166 -7.51 -4.59 -20.49
CA VAL A 166 -6.82 -3.48 -21.18
C VAL A 166 -7.03 -3.58 -22.70
N SER A 167 -6.73 -4.75 -23.28
CA SER A 167 -6.88 -4.99 -24.72
C SER A 167 -8.31 -4.80 -25.22
N VAL A 168 -9.30 -5.17 -24.40
CA VAL A 168 -10.72 -5.01 -24.73
C VAL A 168 -11.19 -3.56 -24.54
N PHE A 169 -10.72 -2.84 -23.52
CA PHE A 169 -11.02 -1.42 -23.35
C PHE A 169 -10.45 -0.56 -24.48
N LEU A 170 -9.23 -0.84 -24.94
CA LEU A 170 -8.65 -0.20 -26.13
C LEU A 170 -9.54 -0.40 -27.37
N GLN A 171 -10.09 -1.60 -27.57
CA GLN A 171 -11.05 -1.85 -28.66
C GLN A 171 -12.35 -1.06 -28.49
N ALA A 172 -12.82 -0.83 -27.25
CA ALA A 172 -14.00 0.02 -27.01
C ALA A 172 -13.71 1.48 -27.38
N ILE A 173 -12.52 1.98 -27.03
CA ILE A 173 -12.03 3.32 -27.38
C ILE A 173 -11.87 3.48 -28.89
N GLU A 174 -11.38 2.47 -29.62
CA GLU A 174 -11.34 2.51 -31.08
C GLU A 174 -12.72 2.71 -31.72
N ARG A 175 -13.80 2.25 -31.06
CA ARG A 175 -15.18 2.42 -31.56
C ARG A 175 -15.74 3.79 -31.24
N ASP A 176 -15.45 4.31 -30.05
CA ASP A 176 -15.89 5.63 -29.59
C ASP A 176 -14.75 6.35 -28.85
N PRO A 177 -13.84 7.02 -29.59
CA PRO A 177 -12.64 7.64 -29.01
C PRO A 177 -12.91 8.82 -28.08
N GLN A 178 -14.16 9.30 -28.01
CA GLN A 178 -14.58 10.46 -27.23
C GLN A 178 -15.30 10.05 -25.94
N ASN A 179 -15.47 8.76 -25.69
CA ASN A 179 -16.15 8.27 -24.51
C ASN A 179 -15.21 8.23 -23.30
N ALA A 180 -15.26 9.28 -22.48
CA ALA A 180 -14.44 9.43 -21.28
C ALA A 180 -14.58 8.26 -20.28
N GLU A 181 -15.74 7.60 -20.19
CA GLU A 181 -15.92 6.46 -19.27
C GLU A 181 -15.06 5.25 -19.67
N TYR A 182 -14.78 5.06 -20.97
CA TYR A 182 -13.92 3.96 -21.44
C TYR A 182 -12.46 4.20 -21.04
N TYR A 183 -12.01 5.45 -21.07
CA TYR A 183 -10.68 5.82 -20.60
C TYR A 183 -10.54 5.67 -19.08
N ASN A 184 -11.57 6.00 -18.29
CA ASN A 184 -11.57 5.73 -16.85
C ASN A 184 -11.44 4.22 -16.56
N ASN A 185 -12.21 3.38 -17.26
CA ASN A 185 -12.12 1.92 -17.08
C ASN A 185 -10.76 1.36 -17.51
N LEU A 186 -10.20 1.88 -18.62
CA LEU A 186 -8.85 1.54 -19.08
C LEU A 186 -7.79 1.91 -18.02
N GLY A 187 -7.88 3.11 -17.45
CA GLY A 187 -6.96 3.57 -16.40
C GLY A 187 -6.98 2.66 -15.18
N MET A 188 -8.16 2.23 -14.73
CA MET A 188 -8.28 1.26 -13.63
C MET A 188 -7.69 -0.10 -13.98
N ALA A 189 -7.86 -0.58 -15.22
CA ALA A 189 -7.26 -1.84 -15.67
C ALA A 189 -5.72 -1.75 -15.69
N TYR A 190 -5.16 -0.62 -16.10
CA TYR A 190 -3.72 -0.37 -16.04
C TYR A 190 -3.19 -0.33 -14.61
N ILE A 191 -3.89 0.29 -13.65
CA ILE A 191 -3.54 0.22 -12.22
C ILE A 191 -3.45 -1.23 -11.75
N ALA A 192 -4.46 -2.04 -12.07
CA ALA A 192 -4.50 -3.44 -11.67
C ALA A 192 -3.40 -4.29 -12.33
N ALA A 193 -2.93 -3.90 -13.52
CA ALA A 193 -1.77 -4.47 -14.20
C ALA A 193 -0.41 -3.92 -13.71
N GLY A 194 -0.40 -2.93 -12.81
CA GLY A 194 0.82 -2.27 -12.31
C GLY A 194 1.44 -1.26 -13.29
N GLN A 195 0.69 -0.84 -14.31
CA GLN A 195 1.11 0.08 -15.36
C GLN A 195 0.66 1.51 -15.03
N TYR A 196 1.33 2.15 -14.08
CA TYR A 196 0.86 3.41 -13.49
C TYR A 196 0.95 4.61 -14.46
N ASP A 197 1.97 4.69 -15.31
CA ASP A 197 2.13 5.79 -16.27
C ASP A 197 1.04 5.74 -17.36
N GLU A 198 0.73 4.55 -17.87
CA GLU A 198 -0.35 4.33 -18.83
C GLU A 198 -1.72 4.61 -18.21
N ALA A 199 -1.90 4.28 -16.92
CA ALA A 199 -3.10 4.61 -16.18
C ALA A 199 -3.33 6.13 -16.11
N LEU A 200 -2.30 6.89 -15.76
CA LEU A 200 -2.36 8.35 -15.69
C LEU A 200 -2.71 8.97 -17.06
N ALA A 201 -2.07 8.49 -18.13
CA ALA A 201 -2.40 8.94 -19.48
C ALA A 201 -3.86 8.64 -19.86
N ALA A 202 -4.41 7.49 -19.44
CA ALA A 202 -5.82 7.16 -19.66
C ALA A 202 -6.75 8.12 -18.89
N PHE A 203 -6.48 8.40 -17.61
CA PHE A 203 -7.30 9.35 -16.83
C PHE A 203 -7.21 10.79 -17.36
N ASP A 204 -6.05 11.24 -17.83
CA ASP A 204 -5.91 12.54 -18.49
C ASP A 204 -6.76 12.63 -19.76
N ASN A 205 -6.80 11.55 -20.55
CA ASN A 205 -7.70 11.46 -21.69
C ASN A 205 -9.18 11.47 -21.25
N ALA A 206 -9.55 10.76 -20.17
CA ALA A 206 -10.92 10.80 -19.66
C ALA A 206 -11.33 12.24 -19.29
N ALA A 207 -10.47 12.95 -18.55
CA ALA A 207 -10.70 14.32 -18.15
C ALA A 207 -10.77 15.30 -19.33
N ALA A 208 -9.93 15.10 -20.37
CA ALA A 208 -9.94 15.94 -21.56
C ALA A 208 -11.20 15.77 -22.44
N ASN A 209 -11.89 14.62 -22.35
CA ASN A 209 -13.04 14.28 -23.17
C ASN A 209 -14.39 14.41 -22.43
N THR A 210 -14.43 15.05 -21.26
CA THR A 210 -15.67 15.22 -20.49
C THR A 210 -15.74 16.56 -19.76
N ASN A 211 -16.96 17.03 -19.51
CA ASN A 211 -17.26 18.10 -18.55
C ASN A 211 -18.24 17.62 -17.46
N ARG A 212 -18.43 16.30 -17.34
CA ARG A 212 -19.32 15.71 -16.34
C ARG A 212 -18.54 15.51 -15.04
N ASP A 213 -18.98 16.16 -13.97
CA ASP A 213 -18.35 16.08 -12.65
C ASP A 213 -18.15 14.63 -12.18
N SER A 214 -19.19 13.79 -12.24
CA SER A 214 -19.08 12.33 -11.95
C SER A 214 -17.96 11.59 -12.72
N VAL A 215 -17.63 11.99 -13.93
CA VAL A 215 -16.55 11.34 -14.71
C VAL A 215 -15.19 11.91 -14.34
N LEU A 216 -15.13 13.22 -14.03
CA LEU A 216 -13.93 13.91 -13.54
C LEU A 216 -13.54 13.42 -12.14
N GLU A 217 -14.53 13.24 -11.24
CA GLU A 217 -14.37 12.64 -9.92
C GLU A 217 -13.69 11.28 -10.02
N LEU A 218 -14.22 10.37 -10.85
CA LEU A 218 -13.65 9.05 -11.07
C LEU A 218 -12.25 9.10 -11.70
N ALA A 219 -12.02 10.02 -12.64
CA ALA A 219 -10.70 10.19 -13.26
C ALA A 219 -9.65 10.65 -12.23
N LYS A 220 -9.99 11.67 -11.42
CA LYS A 220 -9.10 12.22 -10.38
C LYS A 220 -8.85 11.22 -9.26
N ARG A 221 -9.89 10.52 -8.82
CA ARG A 221 -9.78 9.37 -7.90
C ARG A 221 -8.83 8.32 -8.46
N GLY A 222 -9.02 7.92 -9.73
CA GLY A 222 -8.16 6.95 -10.40
C GLY A 222 -6.69 7.39 -10.46
N SER A 223 -6.42 8.64 -10.87
CA SER A 223 -5.06 9.19 -10.85
C SER A 223 -4.47 9.21 -9.44
N GLY A 224 -5.26 9.55 -8.42
CA GLY A 224 -4.84 9.48 -7.01
C GLY A 224 -4.40 8.08 -6.60
N ILE A 225 -5.17 7.04 -6.97
CA ILE A 225 -4.83 5.63 -6.69
C ILE A 225 -3.55 5.22 -7.41
N ALA A 226 -3.34 5.66 -8.65
CA ALA A 226 -2.12 5.39 -9.40
C ALA A 226 -0.89 5.99 -8.70
N TYR A 227 -0.94 7.25 -8.27
CA TYR A 227 0.15 7.89 -7.52
C TYR A 227 0.36 7.27 -6.14
N LEU A 228 -0.71 6.90 -5.43
CA LEU A 228 -0.63 6.18 -4.16
C LEU A 228 0.12 4.84 -4.32
N SER A 229 -0.23 4.09 -5.37
CA SER A 229 0.40 2.81 -5.69
C SER A 229 1.86 2.95 -6.11
N ALA A 230 2.20 4.06 -6.78
CA ALA A 230 3.57 4.41 -7.16
C ALA A 230 4.41 5.03 -6.01
N GLY A 231 3.84 5.22 -4.81
CA GLY A 231 4.55 5.77 -3.65
C GLY A 231 4.64 7.30 -3.60
N HIS A 232 3.92 8.00 -4.48
CA HIS A 232 3.91 9.47 -4.56
C HIS A 232 2.76 10.06 -3.74
N TYR A 233 2.84 9.88 -2.41
CA TYR A 233 1.72 10.13 -1.49
C TYR A 233 1.20 11.57 -1.49
N SER A 234 2.06 12.58 -1.49
CA SER A 234 1.62 13.99 -1.52
C SER A 234 0.80 14.31 -2.78
N LYS A 235 1.17 13.73 -3.93
CA LYS A 235 0.40 13.94 -5.18
C LYS A 235 -0.92 13.19 -5.16
N ALA A 236 -0.97 12.01 -4.55
CA ALA A 236 -2.21 11.29 -4.33
C ALA A 236 -3.19 12.11 -3.48
N VAL A 237 -2.72 12.71 -2.37
CA VAL A 237 -3.50 13.61 -1.50
C VAL A 237 -4.10 14.79 -2.29
N GLU A 238 -3.29 15.46 -3.14
CA GLU A 238 -3.79 16.55 -3.99
C GLU A 238 -4.95 16.08 -4.89
N LEU A 239 -4.77 14.93 -5.55
CA LEU A 239 -5.74 14.41 -6.52
C LEU A 239 -7.02 13.89 -5.86
N PHE A 240 -6.94 13.30 -4.67
CA PHE A 240 -8.13 12.92 -3.91
C PHE A 240 -8.91 14.15 -3.43
N ASN A 241 -8.22 15.20 -2.97
CA ASN A 241 -8.87 16.46 -2.65
C ASN A 241 -9.53 17.10 -3.88
N GLU A 242 -8.87 17.08 -5.04
CA GLU A 242 -9.47 17.51 -6.31
C GLU A 242 -10.71 16.67 -6.64
N ALA A 243 -10.65 15.34 -6.50
CA ALA A 243 -11.79 14.45 -6.75
C ALA A 243 -13.00 14.81 -5.87
N LEU A 244 -12.77 15.07 -4.57
CA LEU A 244 -13.81 15.49 -3.63
C LEU A 244 -14.46 16.84 -4.00
N THR A 245 -13.81 17.69 -4.80
CA THR A 245 -14.46 18.93 -5.29
C THR A 245 -15.54 18.67 -6.36
N TYR A 246 -15.50 17.51 -7.01
CA TYR A 246 -16.49 17.09 -8.01
C TYR A 246 -17.59 16.21 -7.42
N ALA A 247 -17.49 15.84 -6.14
CA ALA A 247 -18.48 15.01 -5.46
C ALA A 247 -19.86 15.68 -5.53
N CYS A 248 -20.77 15.07 -6.30
CA CYS A 248 -22.05 15.67 -6.66
C CYS A 248 -23.22 14.92 -6.01
N ASP A 249 -23.60 15.27 -4.76
CA ASP A 249 -24.84 14.88 -4.04
C ASP A 249 -25.33 13.41 -4.21
N SER A 250 -24.47 12.49 -4.66
CA SER A 250 -24.79 11.11 -4.93
C SER A 250 -24.28 10.30 -3.75
N TYR A 251 -25.14 9.41 -3.24
CA TYR A 251 -24.90 8.41 -2.21
C TYR A 251 -23.43 8.32 -1.79
N GLY A 252 -23.12 8.72 -0.55
CA GLY A 252 -21.78 8.93 -0.01
C GLY A 252 -20.82 7.73 -0.03
N GLU A 253 -21.10 6.68 -0.79
CA GLU A 253 -20.21 5.55 -1.07
C GLU A 253 -18.95 5.98 -1.84
N THR A 254 -19.09 6.77 -2.92
CA THR A 254 -17.91 7.22 -3.71
C THR A 254 -17.09 8.24 -2.92
N GLU A 255 -17.77 9.18 -2.23
CA GLU A 255 -17.11 10.14 -1.34
C GLU A 255 -16.34 9.40 -0.24
N ARG A 256 -16.99 8.45 0.46
CA ARG A 256 -16.36 7.66 1.52
C ARG A 256 -15.14 6.91 1.01
N ASP A 257 -15.25 6.27 -0.14
CA ASP A 257 -14.15 5.54 -0.76
C ASP A 257 -12.96 6.47 -1.10
N ILE A 258 -13.22 7.67 -1.64
CA ILE A 258 -12.17 8.68 -1.84
C ILE A 258 -11.55 9.13 -0.50
N LEU A 259 -12.37 9.33 0.55
CA LEU A 259 -11.88 9.71 1.87
C LEU A 259 -10.98 8.63 2.48
N TYR A 260 -11.29 7.34 2.29
CA TYR A 260 -10.42 6.25 2.75
C TYR A 260 -9.06 6.28 2.05
N TYR A 261 -9.02 6.47 0.72
CA TYR A 261 -7.75 6.61 0.01
C TYR A 261 -6.99 7.89 0.38
N LEU A 262 -7.70 8.99 0.63
CA LEU A 262 -7.10 10.24 1.09
C LEU A 262 -6.43 10.04 2.45
N ALA A 263 -7.12 9.42 3.41
CA ALA A 263 -6.57 9.13 4.73
C ALA A 263 -5.35 8.19 4.65
N GLU A 264 -5.42 7.13 3.84
CA GLU A 264 -4.27 6.25 3.62
C GLU A 264 -3.07 7.00 3.02
N ALA A 265 -3.32 7.88 2.04
CA ALA A 265 -2.24 8.68 1.44
C ALA A 265 -1.63 9.67 2.45
N GLN A 266 -2.46 10.26 3.34
CA GLN A 266 -2.00 11.11 4.42
C GLN A 266 -1.13 10.33 5.42
N GLU A 267 -1.57 9.17 5.91
CA GLU A 267 -0.80 8.30 6.80
C GLU A 267 0.56 7.93 6.20
N ARG A 268 0.57 7.48 4.94
CA ARG A 268 1.81 7.11 4.25
C ARG A 268 2.74 8.28 3.97
N SER A 269 2.20 9.51 3.92
CA SER A 269 3.00 10.73 3.83
C SER A 269 3.51 11.24 5.19
N GLY A 270 3.11 10.60 6.30
CA GLY A 270 3.43 11.01 7.67
C GLY A 270 2.47 12.05 8.26
N ASP A 271 1.39 12.40 7.57
CA ASP A 271 0.37 13.34 8.05
C ASP A 271 -0.72 12.62 8.85
N ALA A 272 -0.34 12.11 10.03
CA ALA A 272 -1.23 11.36 10.89
C ALA A 272 -2.43 12.19 11.39
N LEU A 273 -2.24 13.49 11.67
CA LEU A 273 -3.33 14.36 12.09
C LEU A 273 -4.30 14.66 10.95
N GLY A 274 -3.81 14.93 9.73
CA GLY A 274 -4.67 15.09 8.56
C GLY A 274 -5.46 13.83 8.24
N ALA A 275 -4.86 12.65 8.41
CA ALA A 275 -5.59 11.38 8.28
C ALA A 275 -6.72 11.26 9.32
N ALA A 276 -6.45 11.64 10.58
CA ALA A 276 -7.47 11.62 11.63
C ALA A 276 -8.65 12.58 11.36
N GLU A 277 -8.39 13.75 10.78
CA GLU A 277 -9.43 14.67 10.30
C GLU A 277 -10.24 14.05 9.17
N THR A 278 -9.60 13.39 8.21
CA THR A 278 -10.29 12.69 7.12
C THR A 278 -11.16 11.53 7.60
N TYR A 279 -10.68 10.70 8.54
CA TYR A 279 -11.50 9.66 9.16
C TYR A 279 -12.67 10.23 9.97
N THR A 280 -12.51 11.41 10.56
CA THR A 280 -13.63 12.11 11.21
C THR A 280 -14.74 12.42 10.21
N ARG A 281 -14.41 12.86 8.99
CA ARG A 281 -15.40 13.05 7.92
C ARG A 281 -16.10 11.75 7.54
N ILE A 282 -15.39 10.62 7.52
CA ILE A 282 -16.01 9.31 7.27
C ILE A 282 -17.01 8.94 8.37
N ILE A 283 -16.63 9.11 9.64
CA ILE A 283 -17.49 8.84 10.81
C ILE A 283 -18.73 9.74 10.80
N GLU A 284 -18.60 11.00 10.37
CA GLU A 284 -19.73 11.93 10.24
C GLU A 284 -20.71 11.53 9.12
N LEU A 285 -20.22 10.87 8.06
CA LEU A 285 -21.06 10.33 6.99
C LEU A 285 -21.83 9.09 7.45
N ASP A 286 -21.16 8.21 8.21
CA ASP A 286 -21.72 6.96 8.72
C ASP A 286 -20.85 6.46 9.88
N GLU A 287 -21.48 6.02 10.96
CA GLU A 287 -20.77 5.46 12.12
C GLU A 287 -20.11 4.13 11.72
N ASP A 288 -18.88 4.23 11.22
CA ASP A 288 -18.10 3.12 10.69
C ASP A 288 -17.03 2.69 11.69
N ALA A 289 -17.14 1.46 12.18
CA ALA A 289 -16.18 0.87 13.12
C ALA A 289 -14.76 0.82 12.56
N ASP A 290 -14.62 0.71 11.24
CA ASP A 290 -13.32 0.71 10.55
C ASP A 290 -12.69 2.11 10.62
N ALA A 291 -13.49 3.15 10.42
CA ALA A 291 -13.04 4.53 10.50
C ALA A 291 -12.63 4.92 11.94
N TYR A 292 -13.36 4.45 12.96
CA TYR A 292 -12.91 4.61 14.36
C TYR A 292 -11.57 3.91 14.60
N MET A 293 -11.42 2.65 14.16
CA MET A 293 -10.17 1.92 14.33
C MET A 293 -9.00 2.67 13.66
N LEU A 294 -9.17 3.07 12.41
CA LEU A 294 -8.11 3.73 11.64
C LEU A 294 -7.80 5.13 12.18
N ARG A 295 -8.80 5.90 12.62
CA ARG A 295 -8.58 7.18 13.31
C ARG A 295 -7.82 6.99 14.63
N GLY A 296 -8.14 5.93 15.37
CA GLY A 296 -7.39 5.55 16.58
C GLY A 296 -5.92 5.26 16.30
N LEU A 297 -5.62 4.54 15.22
CA LEU A 297 -4.23 4.29 14.77
C LEU A 297 -3.53 5.59 14.34
N ALA A 298 -4.23 6.48 13.64
CA ALA A 298 -3.70 7.78 13.26
C ALA A 298 -3.37 8.64 14.51
N TYR A 299 -4.25 8.67 15.51
CA TYR A 299 -3.98 9.34 16.78
C TYR A 299 -2.79 8.73 17.53
N GLN A 300 -2.67 7.39 17.54
CA GLN A 300 -1.51 6.70 18.12
C GLN A 300 -0.22 7.14 17.42
N SER A 301 -0.19 7.16 16.09
CA SER A 301 0.97 7.63 15.32
C SER A 301 1.31 9.10 15.56
N ALA A 302 0.31 9.93 15.89
CA ALA A 302 0.50 11.32 16.28
C ALA A 302 0.92 11.51 17.76
N GLY A 303 0.93 10.43 18.55
CA GLY A 303 1.21 10.44 19.99
C GLY A 303 0.04 10.89 20.86
N ASP A 304 -1.16 11.08 20.31
CA ASP A 304 -2.38 11.37 21.06
C ASP A 304 -3.01 10.06 21.58
N ASN A 305 -2.37 9.49 22.60
CA ASN A 305 -2.78 8.22 23.19
C ASN A 305 -4.19 8.28 23.81
N ALA A 306 -4.65 9.45 24.25
CA ALA A 306 -5.97 9.59 24.86
C ALA A 306 -7.09 9.46 23.81
N SER A 307 -6.95 10.16 22.67
CA SER A 307 -7.89 10.04 21.55
C SER A 307 -7.82 8.65 20.91
N ALA A 308 -6.61 8.09 20.78
CA ALA A 308 -6.40 6.73 20.27
C ALA A 308 -7.14 5.67 21.12
N GLU A 309 -7.02 5.74 22.44
CA GLU A 309 -7.70 4.81 23.35
C GLU A 309 -9.23 4.87 23.18
N ALA A 310 -9.79 6.07 23.12
CA ALA A 310 -11.23 6.27 22.99
C ALA A 310 -11.78 5.66 21.70
N ASP A 311 -11.09 5.90 20.58
CA ASP A 311 -11.48 5.41 19.26
C ASP A 311 -11.32 3.90 19.12
N LEU A 312 -10.21 3.33 19.61
CA LEU A 312 -9.97 1.89 19.57
C LEU A 312 -10.98 1.13 20.44
N LYS A 313 -11.32 1.65 21.64
CA LYS A 313 -12.39 1.10 22.48
C LYS A 313 -13.76 1.19 21.77
N THR A 314 -14.03 2.29 21.08
CA THR A 314 -15.27 2.45 20.29
C THR A 314 -15.35 1.43 19.15
N ALA A 315 -14.28 1.25 18.37
CA ALA A 315 -14.20 0.26 17.31
C ALA A 315 -14.46 -1.17 17.82
N ILE A 316 -13.82 -1.56 18.93
CA ILE A 316 -14.04 -2.87 19.57
C ILE A 316 -15.51 -3.04 19.99
N SER A 317 -16.13 -2.00 20.57
CA SER A 317 -17.53 -2.02 20.99
C SER A 317 -18.51 -2.17 19.81
N GLN A 318 -18.14 -1.66 18.63
CA GLN A 318 -18.89 -1.77 17.37
C GLN A 318 -18.57 -3.05 16.58
N SER A 319 -18.09 -4.09 17.26
CA SER A 319 -17.78 -5.41 16.69
C SER A 319 -16.55 -5.49 15.78
N ARG A 320 -15.67 -4.48 15.77
CA ARG A 320 -14.35 -4.57 15.13
C ARG A 320 -13.34 -5.31 16.01
N LYS A 321 -13.66 -6.55 16.36
CA LYS A 321 -12.83 -7.42 17.19
C LYS A 321 -11.80 -8.16 16.34
N ASN A 322 -10.60 -7.60 16.20
CA ASN A 322 -9.48 -8.21 15.49
C ASN A 322 -8.16 -7.93 16.21
N TYR A 323 -7.16 -8.79 15.99
CA TYR A 323 -5.87 -8.69 16.68
C TYR A 323 -5.20 -7.33 16.54
N LYS A 324 -5.24 -6.70 15.36
CA LYS A 324 -4.62 -5.39 15.12
C LYS A 324 -5.18 -4.30 16.04
N THR A 325 -6.50 -4.23 16.20
CA THR A 325 -7.15 -3.25 17.09
C THR A 325 -6.77 -3.48 18.55
N TYR A 326 -6.73 -4.74 19.00
CA TYR A 326 -6.37 -5.07 20.38
C TYR A 326 -4.89 -4.78 20.68
N LEU A 327 -3.99 -5.11 19.75
CA LEU A 327 -2.55 -4.84 19.90
C LEU A 327 -2.26 -3.34 19.92
N ALA A 328 -2.91 -2.56 19.05
CA ALA A 328 -2.80 -1.10 19.08
C ALA A 328 -3.31 -0.51 20.41
N LEU A 329 -4.45 -1.00 20.92
CA LEU A 329 -4.99 -0.55 22.19
C LEU A 329 -4.05 -0.92 23.36
N TYR A 330 -3.44 -2.10 23.33
CA TYR A 330 -2.43 -2.50 24.31
C TYR A 330 -1.26 -1.50 24.33
N GLU A 331 -0.68 -1.18 23.18
CA GLU A 331 0.44 -0.23 23.09
C GLU A 331 0.06 1.16 23.60
N VAL A 332 -1.13 1.65 23.22
CA VAL A 332 -1.68 2.93 23.68
C VAL A 332 -1.88 2.97 25.20
N LEU A 333 -2.31 1.86 25.81
CA LEU A 333 -2.46 1.75 27.26
C LEU A 333 -1.09 1.68 27.97
N MET A 334 -0.13 0.94 27.41
CA MET A 334 1.24 0.87 27.93
C MET A 334 1.93 2.25 27.89
N ALA A 335 1.74 3.02 26.80
CA ALA A 335 2.27 4.37 26.68
C ALA A 335 1.64 5.37 27.67
N GLN A 336 0.50 5.03 28.27
CA GLN A 336 -0.15 5.77 29.34
C GLN A 336 0.11 5.17 30.74
N GLU A 337 1.01 4.19 30.85
CA GLU A 337 1.33 3.46 32.09
C GLU A 337 0.13 2.70 32.70
N LYS A 338 -0.91 2.40 31.91
CA LYS A 338 -2.11 1.65 32.33
C LYS A 338 -1.89 0.14 32.21
N ASN A 339 -0.87 -0.37 32.89
CA ASN A 339 -0.37 -1.74 32.72
C ASN A 339 -1.43 -2.83 33.00
N ASP A 340 -2.28 -2.64 34.01
CA ASP A 340 -3.32 -3.62 34.37
C ASP A 340 -4.41 -3.72 33.30
N GLU A 341 -4.86 -2.57 32.75
CA GLU A 341 -5.80 -2.55 31.62
C GLU A 341 -5.17 -3.15 30.37
N ALA A 342 -3.91 -2.81 30.09
CA ALA A 342 -3.17 -3.34 28.94
C ALA A 342 -3.08 -4.87 28.99
N ALA A 343 -2.76 -5.45 30.15
CA ALA A 343 -2.70 -6.89 30.34
C ALA A 343 -4.06 -7.57 30.06
N GLN A 344 -5.17 -6.97 30.50
CA GLN A 344 -6.52 -7.47 30.22
C GLN A 344 -6.83 -7.45 28.71
N ILE A 345 -6.45 -6.40 27.99
CA ILE A 345 -6.66 -6.30 26.53
C ILE A 345 -5.95 -7.44 25.79
N LEU A 346 -4.76 -7.86 26.23
CA LEU A 346 -4.08 -9.02 25.65
C LEU A 346 -4.82 -10.33 25.91
N ASP A 347 -5.42 -10.51 27.09
CA ASP A 347 -6.24 -11.69 27.38
C ASP A 347 -7.48 -11.74 26.51
N GLU A 348 -8.19 -10.62 26.35
CA GLU A 348 -9.34 -10.52 25.45
C GLU A 348 -8.97 -10.79 23.99
N ALA A 349 -7.78 -10.36 23.55
CA ALA A 349 -7.29 -10.62 22.20
C ALA A 349 -7.08 -12.12 21.93
N LEU A 350 -6.62 -12.88 22.93
CA LEU A 350 -6.42 -14.34 22.80
C LEU A 350 -7.76 -15.10 22.66
N GLU A 351 -8.88 -14.51 23.08
CA GLU A 351 -10.22 -15.12 22.96
C GLU A 351 -10.80 -15.03 21.54
N LEU A 352 -10.22 -14.25 20.62
CA LEU A 352 -10.74 -14.05 19.25
C LEU A 352 -10.83 -15.33 18.43
N GLY A 353 -10.03 -16.36 18.75
CA GLY A 353 -10.17 -17.70 18.17
C GLY A 353 -9.84 -17.83 16.67
N GLY A 354 -9.09 -16.87 16.11
CA GLY A 354 -8.57 -16.91 14.74
C GLY A 354 -7.71 -18.14 14.46
N ARG A 355 -7.65 -18.58 13.20
CA ARG A 355 -6.99 -19.83 12.76
C ARG A 355 -6.20 -19.70 11.45
N THR A 356 -6.06 -18.50 10.92
CA THR A 356 -5.17 -18.25 9.78
C THR A 356 -3.71 -18.20 10.28
N GLY A 357 -2.74 -18.35 9.38
CA GLY A 357 -1.33 -18.18 9.75
C GLY A 357 -1.03 -16.80 10.34
N GLU A 358 -1.68 -15.75 9.83
CA GLU A 358 -1.61 -14.40 10.39
C GLU A 358 -2.19 -14.33 11.82
N ASP A 359 -3.33 -14.98 12.09
CA ASP A 359 -3.91 -15.04 13.44
C ASP A 359 -2.95 -15.71 14.44
N TYR A 360 -2.29 -16.81 14.03
CA TYR A 360 -1.28 -17.47 14.85
C TYR A 360 -0.06 -16.57 15.09
N SER A 361 0.39 -15.83 14.09
CA SER A 361 1.47 -14.85 14.23
C SER A 361 1.09 -13.75 15.24
N ASN A 362 -0.13 -13.23 15.16
CA ASN A 362 -0.65 -12.24 16.11
C ASN A 362 -0.73 -12.79 17.54
N ARG A 363 -1.13 -14.05 17.72
CA ARG A 363 -1.08 -14.73 19.02
C ARG A 363 0.35 -14.86 19.53
N GLY A 364 1.32 -15.16 18.66
CA GLY A 364 2.74 -15.17 18.99
C GLY A 364 3.21 -13.82 19.54
N ILE A 365 2.82 -12.72 18.89
CA ILE A 365 3.09 -11.34 19.37
C ILE A 365 2.46 -11.10 20.75
N ILE A 366 1.22 -11.54 20.96
CA ILE A 366 0.56 -11.41 22.28
C ILE A 366 1.33 -12.17 23.36
N TYR A 367 1.74 -13.41 23.09
CA TYR A 367 2.53 -14.20 24.05
C TYR A 367 3.90 -13.56 24.33
N MET A 368 4.55 -12.97 23.32
CA MET A 368 5.77 -12.17 23.48
C MET A 368 5.56 -11.02 24.48
N TYR A 369 4.49 -10.22 24.34
CA TYR A 369 4.19 -9.13 25.27
C TYR A 369 3.88 -9.62 26.69
N LYS A 370 3.33 -10.82 26.83
CA LYS A 370 3.09 -11.47 28.13
C LYS A 370 4.35 -12.10 28.73
N GLY A 371 5.45 -12.17 27.99
CA GLY A 371 6.69 -12.86 28.39
C GLY A 371 6.61 -14.40 28.32
N ASP A 372 5.57 -14.95 27.70
CA ASP A 372 5.41 -16.39 27.45
C ASP A 372 6.11 -16.76 26.14
N TYR A 373 7.44 -16.83 26.18
CA TYR A 373 8.24 -17.06 24.98
C TYR A 373 8.04 -18.46 24.39
N GLU A 374 7.73 -19.46 25.22
CA GLU A 374 7.42 -20.82 24.76
C GLU A 374 6.09 -20.83 23.98
N GLY A 375 5.04 -20.22 24.55
CA GLY A 375 3.76 -20.04 23.85
C GLY A 375 3.89 -19.22 22.58
N ALA A 376 4.74 -18.19 22.59
CA ALA A 376 5.05 -17.37 21.42
C ALA A 376 5.69 -18.21 20.30
N ALA A 377 6.74 -18.97 20.61
CA ALA A 377 7.41 -19.83 19.66
C ALA A 377 6.46 -20.87 19.05
N GLN A 378 5.60 -21.50 19.86
CA GLN A 378 4.59 -22.45 19.36
C GLN A 378 3.61 -21.78 18.39
N ALA A 379 3.14 -20.57 18.71
CA ALA A 379 2.20 -19.84 17.88
C ALA A 379 2.85 -19.40 16.55
N PHE A 380 4.08 -18.85 16.58
CA PHE A 380 4.80 -18.49 15.36
C PHE A 380 5.15 -19.71 14.50
N ASN A 381 5.54 -20.83 15.10
CA ASN A 381 5.76 -22.06 14.35
C ASN A 381 4.48 -22.53 13.65
N THR A 382 3.32 -22.47 14.33
CA THR A 382 2.02 -22.79 13.71
C THR A 382 1.69 -21.84 12.55
N ALA A 383 2.08 -20.57 12.65
CA ALA A 383 1.93 -19.60 11.57
C ALA A 383 2.77 -19.98 10.33
N LEU A 384 4.03 -20.35 10.53
CA LEU A 384 4.92 -20.83 9.47
C LEU A 384 4.41 -22.11 8.81
N GLU A 385 3.92 -23.08 9.60
CA GLU A 385 3.30 -24.31 9.10
C GLU A 385 2.05 -24.03 8.25
N SER A 386 1.37 -22.91 8.51
CA SER A 386 0.23 -22.43 7.73
C SER A 386 0.63 -21.64 6.46
N GLY A 387 1.93 -21.54 6.17
CA GLY A 387 2.48 -20.80 5.03
C GLY A 387 2.60 -19.29 5.25
N TYR A 388 2.47 -18.81 6.50
CA TYR A 388 2.65 -17.39 6.83
C TYR A 388 4.11 -17.10 7.19
N ASN A 389 4.93 -16.81 6.17
CA ASN A 389 6.37 -16.55 6.34
C ASN A 389 6.69 -15.30 7.17
N GLY A 390 5.73 -14.40 7.40
CA GLY A 390 5.91 -13.22 8.27
C GLY A 390 6.24 -13.57 9.73
N ALA A 391 6.11 -14.84 10.12
CA ALA A 391 6.36 -15.31 11.48
C ALA A 391 7.83 -15.68 11.78
N TYR A 392 8.75 -15.68 10.80
CA TYR A 392 10.14 -16.11 11.03
C TYR A 392 10.85 -15.27 12.09
N LEU A 393 10.79 -13.93 11.98
CA LEU A 393 11.46 -13.05 12.94
C LEU A 393 10.86 -13.16 14.34
N GLY A 394 9.53 -13.29 14.44
CA GLY A 394 8.86 -13.51 15.72
C GLY A 394 9.28 -14.83 16.38
N LEU A 395 9.42 -15.91 15.60
CA LEU A 395 9.90 -17.19 16.10
C LEU A 395 11.38 -17.10 16.52
N ALA A 396 12.23 -16.48 15.70
CA ALA A 396 13.65 -16.30 15.99
C ALA A 396 13.85 -15.53 17.31
N GLU A 397 13.14 -14.42 17.50
CA GLU A 397 13.18 -13.64 18.74
C GLU A 397 12.64 -14.44 19.94
N SER A 398 11.56 -15.20 19.75
CA SER A 398 11.01 -16.05 20.81
C SER A 398 12.03 -17.11 21.27
N LEU A 399 12.79 -17.70 20.34
CA LEU A 399 13.84 -18.67 20.62
C LEU A 399 15.08 -18.02 21.25
N MET A 400 15.47 -16.82 20.80
CA MET A 400 16.54 -16.00 21.41
C MET A 400 16.26 -15.68 22.88
N ARG A 401 15.00 -15.40 23.23
CA ARG A 401 14.57 -15.15 24.61
C ARG A 401 14.61 -16.40 25.48
N GLN A 402 14.51 -17.58 24.86
CA GLN A 402 14.65 -18.89 25.50
C GLN A 402 16.10 -19.41 25.52
N GLU A 403 17.06 -18.63 24.98
CA GLU A 403 18.46 -19.04 24.82
C GLU A 403 18.66 -20.25 23.89
N ASP A 404 17.66 -20.56 23.05
CA ASP A 404 17.78 -21.53 21.96
C ASP A 404 18.38 -20.85 20.72
N TYR A 405 19.69 -20.59 20.80
CA TYR A 405 20.44 -19.89 19.77
C TYR A 405 20.53 -20.68 18.46
N GLU A 406 20.54 -22.02 18.52
CA GLU A 406 20.59 -22.87 17.33
C GLU A 406 19.26 -22.78 16.57
N GLY A 407 18.14 -22.90 17.28
CA GLY A 407 16.80 -22.72 16.71
C GLY A 407 16.61 -21.31 16.14
N ALA A 408 17.04 -20.28 16.87
CA ALA A 408 16.95 -18.89 16.43
C ALA A 408 17.78 -18.62 15.16
N ALA A 409 19.04 -19.09 15.13
CA ALA A 409 19.93 -18.96 13.99
C ALA A 409 19.31 -19.59 12.73
N ALA A 410 18.69 -20.77 12.86
CA ALA A 410 18.01 -21.43 11.75
C ALA A 410 16.83 -20.60 11.20
N GLN A 411 16.08 -19.92 12.07
CA GLN A 411 14.96 -19.08 11.63
C GLN A 411 15.43 -17.77 10.98
N TYR A 412 16.47 -17.13 11.50
CA TYR A 412 17.07 -15.97 10.85
C TYR A 412 17.65 -16.33 9.47
N GLU A 413 18.33 -17.46 9.34
CA GLU A 413 18.83 -17.96 8.06
C GLU A 413 17.67 -18.21 7.07
N ALA A 414 16.58 -18.84 7.52
CA ALA A 414 15.39 -19.07 6.68
C ALA A 414 14.70 -17.77 6.24
N TYR A 415 14.71 -16.74 7.09
CA TYR A 415 14.22 -15.41 6.74
C TYR A 415 15.12 -14.71 5.71
N LEU A 416 16.44 -14.73 5.92
CA LEU A 416 17.42 -14.11 5.03
C LEU A 416 17.52 -14.79 3.66
N ALA A 417 17.24 -16.10 3.60
CA ALA A 417 17.18 -16.87 2.36
C ALA A 417 16.05 -16.43 1.41
N GLN A 418 15.10 -15.61 1.87
CA GLN A 418 14.01 -15.07 1.04
C GLN A 418 14.39 -13.81 0.25
N ASP A 419 15.70 -13.55 0.07
CA ASP A 419 16.26 -12.35 -0.58
C ASP A 419 15.80 -11.05 0.08
N THR A 420 15.76 -11.07 1.41
CA THR A 420 15.38 -9.91 2.23
C THR A 420 16.59 -9.01 2.46
N GLN A 421 16.40 -7.70 2.28
CA GLN A 421 17.44 -6.69 2.49
C GLN A 421 17.31 -6.11 3.92
N ASN A 422 17.60 -6.94 4.92
CA ASN A 422 17.37 -6.59 6.34
C ASN A 422 18.66 -6.68 7.16
N ALA A 423 19.28 -5.52 7.41
CA ALA A 423 20.54 -5.40 8.14
C ALA A 423 20.41 -5.76 9.63
N GLU A 424 19.25 -5.49 10.24
CA GLU A 424 18.96 -5.88 11.62
C GLU A 424 18.90 -7.41 11.75
N ALA A 425 18.25 -8.10 10.81
CA ALA A 425 18.20 -9.56 10.82
C ALA A 425 19.60 -10.18 10.70
N TYR A 426 20.50 -9.61 9.91
CA TYR A 426 21.91 -10.01 9.86
C TYR A 426 22.64 -9.78 11.19
N ASN A 427 22.37 -8.65 11.86
CA ASN A 427 22.92 -8.37 13.19
C ASN A 427 22.48 -9.46 14.17
N GLN A 428 21.17 -9.69 14.31
CA GLN A 428 20.64 -10.69 15.25
C GLN A 428 21.09 -12.12 14.90
N TYR A 429 21.21 -12.46 13.61
CA TYR A 429 21.77 -13.73 13.17
C TYR A 429 23.23 -13.90 13.61
N GLY A 430 24.06 -12.88 13.38
CA GLY A 430 25.46 -12.87 13.83
C GLY A 430 25.57 -13.01 15.35
N LEU A 431 24.70 -12.36 16.11
CA LEU A 431 24.63 -12.50 17.57
C LEU A 431 24.31 -13.94 18.01
N CYS A 432 23.36 -14.61 17.35
CA CYS A 432 23.08 -16.03 17.61
C CYS A 432 24.34 -16.89 17.38
N LEU A 433 25.04 -16.63 16.28
CA LEU A 433 26.25 -17.37 15.91
C LEU A 433 27.40 -17.12 16.89
N MET A 434 27.52 -15.91 17.46
CA MET A 434 28.49 -15.62 18.52
C MET A 434 28.22 -16.46 19.78
N GLU A 435 26.97 -16.56 20.22
CA GLU A 435 26.58 -17.39 21.38
C GLU A 435 26.85 -18.89 21.13
N LEU A 436 26.69 -19.33 19.88
CA LEU A 436 27.05 -20.68 19.43
C LEU A 436 28.57 -20.88 19.23
N SER A 437 29.39 -19.87 19.46
CA SER A 437 30.83 -19.87 19.20
C SER A 437 31.21 -20.16 17.74
N ARG A 438 30.33 -19.82 16.78
CA ARG A 438 30.53 -19.92 15.34
C ARG A 438 31.03 -18.58 14.78
N TYR A 439 32.22 -18.16 15.21
CA TYR A 439 32.69 -16.80 15.01
C TYR A 439 32.96 -16.42 13.55
N GLU A 440 33.45 -17.35 12.73
CA GLU A 440 33.66 -17.10 11.30
C GLU A 440 32.33 -16.82 10.58
N ASP A 441 31.29 -17.60 10.91
CA ASP A 441 29.95 -17.39 10.35
C ASP A 441 29.35 -16.07 10.86
N ALA A 442 29.57 -15.74 12.13
CA ALA A 442 29.10 -14.48 12.73
C ALA A 442 29.73 -13.27 12.04
N GLN A 443 31.05 -13.29 11.82
CA GLN A 443 31.78 -12.24 11.12
C GLN A 443 31.25 -12.05 9.69
N ALA A 444 30.97 -13.15 8.98
CA ALA A 444 30.37 -13.11 7.65
C ALA A 444 28.96 -12.50 7.68
N ALA A 445 28.13 -12.84 8.67
CA ALA A 445 26.79 -12.27 8.84
C ALA A 445 26.85 -10.76 9.08
N PHE A 446 27.72 -10.29 9.99
CA PHE A 446 27.88 -8.85 10.25
C PHE A 446 28.38 -8.10 9.01
N ALA A 447 29.33 -8.66 8.26
CA ALA A 447 29.81 -8.07 7.02
C ALA A 447 28.72 -7.97 5.94
N GLN A 448 27.83 -8.98 5.83
CA GLN A 448 26.68 -8.93 4.94
C GLN A 448 25.68 -7.85 5.36
N GLY A 449 25.40 -7.72 6.66
CA GLY A 449 24.58 -6.63 7.20
C GLY A 449 25.15 -5.24 6.87
N LEU A 450 26.46 -5.05 7.07
CA LEU A 450 27.14 -3.78 6.77
C LEU A 450 27.10 -3.42 5.27
N ALA A 451 27.11 -4.42 4.39
CA ALA A 451 27.03 -4.19 2.95
C ALA A 451 25.69 -3.54 2.53
N LEU A 452 24.65 -3.63 3.36
CA LEU A 452 23.35 -2.99 3.13
C LEU A 452 23.36 -1.47 3.41
N ASN A 453 24.39 -0.97 4.10
CA ASN A 453 24.56 0.45 4.44
C ASN A 453 23.37 1.06 5.22
N ASP A 454 22.74 0.27 6.11
CA ASP A 454 21.67 0.76 6.97
C ASP A 454 22.24 1.52 8.18
N ARG A 455 22.18 2.86 8.10
CA ARG A 455 22.72 3.76 9.11
C ARG A 455 22.12 3.58 10.50
N LEU A 456 20.93 2.97 10.62
CA LEU A 456 20.29 2.74 11.92
C LEU A 456 21.00 1.63 12.71
N VAL A 457 21.56 0.64 12.02
CA VAL A 457 22.17 -0.56 12.63
C VAL A 457 23.67 -0.68 12.38
N ASP A 458 24.21 0.15 11.48
CA ASP A 458 25.64 0.25 11.17
C ASP A 458 26.53 0.29 12.42
N ARG A 459 26.13 1.02 13.46
CA ARG A 459 26.92 1.14 14.70
C ARG A 459 27.07 -0.24 15.36
N GLU A 460 25.96 -0.94 15.57
CA GLU A 460 25.94 -2.23 16.26
C GLU A 460 26.68 -3.29 15.45
N LEU A 461 26.42 -3.34 14.14
CA LEU A 461 27.08 -4.25 13.22
C LEU A 461 28.60 -4.06 13.20
N MET A 462 29.09 -2.82 13.12
CA MET A 462 30.53 -2.53 13.14
C MET A 462 31.17 -2.92 14.47
N TYR A 463 30.50 -2.63 15.59
CA TYR A 463 30.98 -3.01 16.91
C TYR A 463 31.04 -4.53 17.06
N ASN A 464 29.95 -5.23 16.71
CA ASN A 464 29.85 -6.69 16.84
C ASN A 464 30.84 -7.42 15.91
N GLU A 465 31.11 -6.91 14.69
CA GLU A 465 32.15 -7.46 13.81
C GLU A 465 33.54 -7.37 14.45
N ALA A 466 33.88 -6.21 15.05
CA ALA A 466 35.17 -6.03 15.72
C ALA A 466 35.32 -6.97 16.93
N ILE A 467 34.29 -7.07 17.78
CA ILE A 467 34.30 -7.99 18.93
C ILE A 467 34.43 -9.45 18.46
N THR A 468 33.76 -9.84 17.38
CA THR A 468 33.84 -11.21 16.86
C THR A 468 35.27 -11.59 16.47
N LEU A 469 36.03 -10.67 15.87
CA LEU A 469 37.44 -10.88 15.54
C LEU A 469 38.31 -11.04 16.80
N GLU A 470 37.97 -10.39 17.92
CA GLU A 470 38.64 -10.64 19.19
C GLU A 470 38.42 -12.07 19.70
N TYR A 471 37.19 -12.58 19.60
CA TYR A 471 36.87 -13.98 19.96
C TYR A 471 37.55 -14.99 19.03
N MET A 472 37.87 -14.60 17.80
CA MET A 472 38.68 -15.38 16.85
C MET A 472 40.19 -15.27 17.12
N GLU A 473 40.61 -14.46 18.09
CA GLU A 473 42.01 -14.10 18.35
C GLU A 473 42.71 -13.40 17.15
N ASP A 474 41.94 -12.83 16.21
CA ASP A 474 42.45 -11.97 15.14
C ASP A 474 42.61 -10.53 15.65
N TRP A 475 43.64 -10.32 16.49
CA TRP A 475 43.91 -9.03 17.13
C TRP A 475 44.17 -7.91 16.13
N THR A 476 44.77 -8.22 14.98
CA THR A 476 45.04 -7.23 13.92
C THR A 476 43.74 -6.81 13.24
N GLY A 477 42.91 -7.77 12.83
CA GLY A 477 41.59 -7.48 12.24
C GLY A 477 40.68 -6.75 13.22
N ALA A 478 40.63 -7.20 14.48
CA ALA A 478 39.84 -6.57 15.53
C ALA A 478 40.24 -5.10 15.74
N TYR A 479 41.54 -4.81 15.80
CA TYR A 479 42.06 -3.45 15.91
C TYR A 479 41.67 -2.58 14.70
N GLU A 480 41.84 -3.08 13.48
CA GLU A 480 41.49 -2.34 12.26
C GLU A 480 40.00 -2.00 12.20
N LYS A 481 39.13 -2.96 12.55
CA LYS A 481 37.68 -2.77 12.59
C LYS A 481 37.25 -1.82 13.70
N MET A 482 37.84 -1.94 14.90
CA MET A 482 37.53 -1.06 16.02
C MET A 482 38.04 0.37 15.79
N LEU A 483 39.18 0.54 15.10
CA LEU A 483 39.67 1.85 14.69
C LEU A 483 38.67 2.50 13.73
N ALA A 484 38.22 1.78 12.70
CA ALA A 484 37.20 2.27 11.77
C ALA A 484 35.87 2.61 12.48
N PHE A 485 35.48 1.82 13.48
CA PHE A 485 34.33 2.11 14.35
C PHE A 485 34.49 3.45 15.07
N VAL A 486 35.62 3.66 15.77
CA VAL A 486 35.87 4.91 16.51
C VAL A 486 36.04 6.11 15.57
N GLU A 487 36.58 5.94 14.37
CA GLU A 487 36.61 7.02 13.36
C GLU A 487 35.21 7.46 12.93
N LYS A 488 34.28 6.51 12.79
CA LYS A 488 32.88 6.80 12.41
C LYS A 488 32.03 7.27 13.61
N TYR A 489 32.31 6.76 14.80
CA TYR A 489 31.60 7.05 16.05
C TYR A 489 32.57 7.53 17.15
N PRO A 490 33.19 8.72 16.98
CA PRO A 490 34.27 9.17 17.85
C PRO A 490 33.87 9.43 19.29
N ASP A 491 32.58 9.69 19.55
CA ASP A 491 32.06 9.95 20.90
C ASP A 491 31.57 8.68 21.62
N ASP A 492 31.72 7.49 21.02
CA ASP A 492 31.30 6.23 21.62
C ASP A 492 32.30 5.78 22.71
N PRO A 493 31.93 5.82 24.00
CA PRO A 493 32.86 5.54 25.08
C PRO A 493 33.28 4.06 25.12
N GLN A 494 32.42 3.16 24.63
CA GLN A 494 32.69 1.73 24.63
C GLN A 494 33.69 1.37 23.53
N GLY A 495 33.52 1.92 22.33
CA GLY A 495 34.49 1.77 21.26
C GLY A 495 35.86 2.36 21.59
N GLN A 496 35.91 3.55 22.20
CA GLN A 496 37.17 4.14 22.66
C GLN A 496 37.89 3.25 23.67
N HIS A 497 37.14 2.68 24.63
CA HIS A 497 37.71 1.78 25.63
C HIS A 497 38.27 0.50 24.99
N GLU A 498 37.53 -0.09 24.06
CA GLU A 498 37.94 -1.31 23.36
C GLU A 498 39.16 -1.07 22.47
N LEU A 499 39.20 0.05 21.73
CA LEU A 499 40.35 0.41 20.92
C LEU A 499 41.63 0.51 21.76
N ALA A 500 41.57 1.18 22.93
CA ALA A 500 42.70 1.29 23.84
C ALA A 500 43.14 -0.05 24.48
N PHE A 501 42.24 -1.03 24.54
CA PHE A 501 42.59 -2.41 24.90
C PHE A 501 43.35 -3.09 23.76
N LEU A 502 42.83 -3.00 22.53
CA LEU A 502 43.41 -3.62 21.33
C LEU A 502 44.77 -3.05 20.93
N GLU A 503 45.04 -1.77 21.22
CA GLU A 503 46.36 -1.14 21.03
C GLU A 503 47.51 -1.87 21.74
N ARG A 504 47.22 -2.69 22.76
CA ARG A 504 48.23 -3.43 23.52
C ARG A 504 48.72 -4.69 22.82
N PHE A 505 48.03 -5.11 21.76
CA PHE A 505 48.32 -6.31 20.97
C PHE A 505 48.97 -5.97 19.61
N GLN A 506 49.18 -4.69 19.33
CA GLN A 506 49.98 -4.15 18.24
C GLN A 506 51.42 -3.94 18.72
#